data_AF-A0A4R6V1L7-F1
#
_entry.id   AF-A0A4R6V1L7-F1
#
_cell.length_a   1.000
_cell.length_b   1.000
_cell.length_c   1.000
_cell.angle_alpha   90.00
_cell.angle_beta   90.00
_cell.angle_gamma   90.00
#
_symmetry.space_group_name_H-M   'P 1'
#
loop_
_entity.id
_entity.type
_entity.pdbx_description
1 polymer ?
#
loop_
_entity_poly.entity_id
_entity_poly.type
_entity_poly.pdbx_seq_one_letter_code
_entity_poly.pdbx_strand_id
1 'polypeptide(L)'
;MRDVIRLLDAGASDAGGDSSFAQSALERLAHLYQASLDTPIKTEEMRAFKDQVVTLLKKGKNPSGLSLYSFECMVYAERGRLDGFQEACRRRSVLQILDDAFAPWDQVAPEPDREELEEIDETLREVSDEAPPVPEEDIPSWLPDSHWWWRAPRKQDMSQEERESRLNYDQYDGLETLG
;
A
#
# COMPACT_ATOMS: atom_id res chain seq x y z
N MET A 1 -7.76 -16.41 -2.23
CA MET A 1 -8.24 -16.77 -0.86
C MET A 1 -7.29 -17.69 -0.11
N ARG A 2 -7.12 -18.98 -0.47
CA ARG A 2 -6.24 -19.94 0.27
C ARG A 2 -4.83 -19.41 0.53
N ASP A 3 -4.26 -18.77 -0.49
CA ASP A 3 -2.93 -18.19 -0.46
C ASP A 3 -2.75 -17.04 0.53
N VAL A 4 -3.80 -16.25 0.76
CA VAL A 4 -3.82 -15.18 1.78
C VAL A 4 -3.87 -15.81 3.16
N ILE A 5 -4.78 -16.77 3.37
CA ILE A 5 -4.92 -17.48 4.65
C ILE A 5 -3.62 -18.15 5.05
N ARG A 6 -2.96 -18.86 4.12
CA ARG A 6 -1.67 -19.53 4.38
C ARG A 6 -0.59 -18.56 4.88
N LEU A 7 -0.53 -17.35 4.33
CA LEU A 7 0.44 -16.34 4.75
C LEU A 7 0.10 -15.77 6.11
N LEU A 8 -1.16 -15.42 6.34
CA LEU A 8 -1.60 -14.91 7.63
C LEU A 8 -1.48 -15.97 8.74
N ASP A 9 -1.74 -17.24 8.45
CA ASP A 9 -1.47 -18.35 9.38
C ASP A 9 0.03 -18.47 9.71
N ALA A 10 0.90 -18.31 8.71
CA ALA A 10 2.35 -18.34 8.93
C ALA A 10 2.82 -17.17 9.80
N GLY A 11 2.31 -15.96 9.58
CA GLY A 11 2.60 -14.79 10.43
C GLY A 11 1.96 -14.86 11.82
N ALA A 12 0.84 -15.58 11.97
CA ALA A 12 0.18 -15.83 13.24
C ALA A 12 0.87 -16.91 14.10
N SER A 13 1.80 -17.68 13.52
CA SER A 13 2.47 -18.79 14.21
C SER A 13 3.49 -18.31 15.25
N ASP A 14 3.42 -18.91 16.45
CA ASP A 14 4.35 -18.64 17.56
C ASP A 14 5.79 -19.14 17.28
N ALA A 15 5.97 -19.98 16.27
CA ALA A 15 7.25 -20.63 15.94
C ALA A 15 8.23 -19.76 15.12
N GLY A 16 8.10 -18.42 15.20
CA GLY A 16 8.96 -17.48 14.48
C GLY A 16 8.32 -16.92 13.19
N GLY A 17 7.02 -16.59 13.23
CA GLY A 17 6.39 -15.82 12.16
C GLY A 17 7.15 -14.53 11.84
N ASP A 18 7.15 -14.13 10.57
CA ASP A 18 7.78 -12.92 10.06
C ASP A 18 6.67 -11.92 9.63
N SER A 19 6.86 -10.64 9.97
CA SER A 19 6.01 -9.52 9.51
C SER A 19 5.87 -9.47 7.98
N SER A 20 6.86 -9.95 7.23
CA SER A 20 6.82 -10.00 5.76
C SER A 20 5.67 -10.86 5.21
N PHE A 21 5.16 -11.84 6.00
CA PHE A 21 4.01 -12.63 5.59
C PHE A 21 2.72 -11.81 5.57
N ALA A 22 2.52 -10.91 6.54
CA ALA A 22 1.37 -10.03 6.58
C ALA A 22 1.41 -9.06 5.39
N GLN A 23 2.57 -8.42 5.14
CA GLN A 23 2.76 -7.55 3.98
C GLN A 23 2.43 -8.28 2.66
N SER A 24 2.97 -9.49 2.48
CA SER A 24 2.68 -10.33 1.31
C SER A 24 1.20 -10.69 1.20
N ALA A 25 0.51 -10.89 2.33
CA ALA A 25 -0.91 -11.18 2.36
C ALA A 25 -1.76 -9.97 1.94
N LEU A 26 -1.38 -8.75 2.36
CA LEU A 26 -2.03 -7.51 1.96
C LEU A 26 -1.97 -7.30 0.44
N GLU A 27 -0.80 -7.49 -0.17
CA GLU A 27 -0.65 -7.43 -1.63
C GLU A 27 -1.54 -8.44 -2.36
N ARG A 28 -1.64 -9.65 -1.81
CA ARG A 28 -2.51 -10.70 -2.36
C ARG A 28 -3.99 -10.42 -2.17
N LEU A 29 -4.38 -9.65 -1.15
CA LEU A 29 -5.76 -9.18 -0.98
C LEU A 29 -6.12 -8.17 -2.07
N ALA A 30 -5.22 -7.25 -2.43
CA ALA A 30 -5.46 -6.32 -3.54
C ALA A 30 -5.62 -7.06 -4.89
N HIS A 31 -4.77 -8.04 -5.18
CA HIS A 31 -4.93 -8.89 -6.37
C HIS A 31 -6.24 -9.70 -6.34
N LEU A 32 -6.64 -10.19 -5.15
CA LEU A 32 -7.91 -10.90 -5.00
C LEU A 32 -9.11 -9.97 -5.23
N TYR A 33 -9.05 -8.73 -4.74
CA TYR A 33 -10.07 -7.71 -4.97
C TYR A 33 -10.22 -7.46 -6.47
N GLN A 34 -9.11 -7.18 -7.16
CA GLN A 34 -9.11 -7.00 -8.62
C GLN A 34 -9.76 -8.18 -9.33
N ALA A 35 -9.32 -9.41 -9.05
CA ALA A 35 -9.89 -10.61 -9.67
C ALA A 35 -11.39 -10.80 -9.37
N SER A 36 -11.86 -10.33 -8.21
CA SER A 36 -13.26 -10.42 -7.82
C SER A 36 -14.18 -9.44 -8.55
N LEU A 37 -13.62 -8.37 -9.15
CA LEU A 37 -14.38 -7.44 -9.99
C LEU A 37 -14.86 -8.14 -11.28
N ASP A 38 -14.01 -8.97 -11.88
CA ASP A 38 -14.33 -9.73 -13.09
C ASP A 38 -15.09 -11.03 -12.79
N THR A 39 -14.69 -11.72 -11.73
CA THR A 39 -15.28 -13.00 -11.31
C THR A 39 -15.75 -12.91 -9.87
N PRO A 40 -16.99 -12.46 -9.62
CA PRO A 40 -17.52 -12.32 -8.27
C PRO A 40 -17.49 -13.63 -7.50
N ILE A 41 -16.95 -13.57 -6.28
CA ILE A 41 -16.92 -14.69 -5.35
C ILE A 41 -18.29 -14.79 -4.66
N LYS A 42 -18.76 -16.01 -4.39
CA LYS A 42 -20.03 -16.25 -3.70
C LYS A 42 -20.04 -15.53 -2.35
N THR A 43 -21.14 -14.83 -2.03
CA THR A 43 -21.25 -13.97 -0.84
C THR A 43 -20.91 -14.70 0.47
N GLU A 44 -21.37 -15.94 0.64
CA GLU A 44 -21.09 -16.73 1.85
C GLU A 44 -19.61 -17.12 1.97
N GLU A 45 -18.99 -17.51 0.85
CA GLU A 45 -17.56 -17.85 0.80
C GLU A 45 -16.70 -16.62 1.10
N MET A 46 -17.06 -15.47 0.51
CA MET A 46 -16.39 -14.21 0.77
C MET A 46 -16.56 -13.77 2.24
N ARG A 47 -17.76 -13.90 2.83
CA ARG A 47 -17.99 -13.57 4.24
C ARG A 47 -17.09 -14.41 5.16
N ALA A 48 -17.11 -15.73 5.00
CA ALA A 48 -16.28 -16.62 5.81
C ALA A 48 -14.78 -16.31 5.65
N PHE A 49 -14.34 -15.97 4.44
CA PHE A 49 -12.97 -15.54 4.18
C PHE A 49 -12.61 -14.24 4.91
N LYS A 50 -13.47 -13.21 4.86
CA LYS A 50 -13.25 -11.94 5.57
C LYS A 50 -13.13 -12.14 7.08
N ASP A 51 -14.03 -12.94 7.67
CA ASP A 51 -14.00 -13.25 9.11
C ASP A 51 -12.67 -13.91 9.52
N GLN A 52 -12.15 -14.79 8.66
CA GLN A 52 -10.86 -15.44 8.88
C GLN A 52 -9.68 -14.47 8.74
N VAL A 53 -9.71 -13.56 7.75
CA VAL A 53 -8.69 -12.51 7.58
C VAL A 53 -8.65 -11.61 8.81
N VAL A 54 -9.78 -11.09 9.27
CA VAL A 54 -9.87 -10.26 10.49
C VAL A 54 -9.30 -11.00 11.70
N THR A 55 -9.65 -12.28 11.85
CA THR A 55 -9.17 -13.11 12.96
C THR A 55 -7.66 -13.30 12.92
N LEU A 56 -7.08 -13.55 11.75
CA LEU A 56 -5.65 -13.83 11.63
C LEU A 56 -4.79 -12.56 11.68
N LEU A 57 -5.27 -11.43 11.13
CA LEU A 57 -4.55 -10.15 11.19
C LEU A 57 -4.26 -9.71 12.63
N LYS A 58 -5.09 -10.13 13.60
CA LYS A 58 -4.93 -9.82 15.03
C LYS A 58 -3.94 -10.72 15.78
N LYS A 59 -3.36 -11.73 15.13
CA LYS A 59 -2.59 -12.79 15.80
C LYS A 59 -1.10 -12.75 15.45
N GLY A 60 -0.28 -13.21 16.39
CA GLY A 60 1.16 -13.38 16.21
C GLY A 60 1.83 -12.08 15.78
N LYS A 61 2.58 -12.14 14.67
CA LYS A 61 3.31 -11.00 14.09
C LYS A 61 2.53 -10.23 13.03
N ASN A 62 1.30 -10.64 12.71
CA ASN A 62 0.49 -9.96 11.71
C ASN A 62 0.16 -8.50 12.07
N PRO A 63 -0.18 -8.14 13.33
CA PRO A 63 -0.38 -6.74 13.69
C PRO A 63 0.85 -5.89 13.42
N SER A 64 2.04 -6.36 13.83
CA SER A 64 3.30 -5.65 13.56
C SER A 64 3.60 -5.54 12.07
N GLY A 65 3.25 -6.55 11.27
CA GLY A 65 3.41 -6.50 9.82
C GLY A 65 2.44 -5.51 9.15
N LEU A 66 1.22 -5.36 9.68
CA LEU A 66 0.27 -4.35 9.23
C LEU A 66 0.77 -2.94 9.56
N SER A 67 1.17 -2.68 10.81
CA SER A 67 1.74 -1.38 11.22
C SER A 67 3.00 -1.06 10.43
N LEU A 68 3.88 -2.04 10.19
CA LEU A 68 5.09 -1.82 9.36
C LEU A 68 4.75 -1.49 7.91
N TYR A 69 3.70 -2.10 7.33
CA TYR A 69 3.28 -1.79 5.96
C TYR A 69 2.74 -0.35 5.86
N SER A 70 1.98 0.10 6.86
CA SER A 70 1.49 1.48 6.97
C SER A 70 2.65 2.47 7.13
N PHE A 71 3.56 2.20 8.05
CA PHE A 71 4.78 2.99 8.24
C PHE A 71 5.63 3.08 6.96
N GLU A 72 5.85 1.96 6.26
CA GLU A 72 6.57 1.98 4.98
C GLU A 72 5.83 2.84 3.93
N CYS A 73 4.50 2.82 3.91
CA CYS A 73 3.71 3.69 3.05
C CYS A 73 3.98 5.18 3.36
N MET A 74 4.05 5.55 4.64
CA MET A 74 4.40 6.90 5.08
C MET A 74 5.83 7.28 4.64
N VAL A 75 6.82 6.41 4.83
CA VAL A 75 8.19 6.64 4.38
C VAL A 75 8.27 6.92 2.87
N TYR A 76 7.49 6.20 2.06
CA TYR A 76 7.40 6.47 0.63
C TYR A 76 6.66 7.78 0.33
N ALA A 77 5.63 8.13 1.09
CA ALA A 77 4.92 9.40 0.92
C ALA A 77 5.84 10.60 1.23
N GLU A 78 6.66 10.53 2.27
CA GLU A 78 7.68 11.54 2.61
C GLU A 78 8.72 11.69 1.48
N ARG A 79 9.08 10.59 0.82
CA ARG A 79 9.93 10.57 -0.39
C ARG A 79 9.17 10.95 -1.67
N GLY A 80 7.93 11.46 -1.57
CA GLY A 80 7.05 11.73 -2.71
C GLY A 80 7.59 12.74 -3.73
N ARG A 81 8.47 13.65 -3.33
CA ARG A 81 9.16 14.58 -4.27
C ARG A 81 10.21 13.89 -5.15
N LEU A 82 10.59 12.66 -4.80
CA LEU A 82 11.62 11.81 -5.41
C LEU A 82 10.99 10.52 -5.95
N ASP A 83 11.55 9.36 -5.61
CA ASP A 83 11.13 8.03 -6.07
C ASP A 83 9.96 7.42 -5.30
N GLY A 84 9.47 8.08 -4.25
CA GLY A 84 8.51 7.47 -3.33
C GLY A 84 7.04 7.56 -3.76
N PHE A 85 6.67 8.53 -4.60
CA PHE A 85 5.25 8.87 -4.80
C PHE A 85 4.41 7.72 -5.34
N GLN A 86 4.90 7.04 -6.39
CA GLN A 86 4.18 5.94 -7.03
C GLN A 86 4.02 4.74 -6.09
N GLU A 87 5.07 4.41 -5.32
CA GLU A 87 5.03 3.31 -4.37
C GLU A 87 4.12 3.62 -3.18
N ALA A 88 4.09 4.88 -2.73
CA ALA A 88 3.12 5.34 -1.73
C ALA A 88 1.68 5.20 -2.24
N CYS A 89 1.38 5.61 -3.49
CA CYS A 89 0.07 5.43 -4.10
C CYS A 89 -0.35 3.95 -4.14
N ARG A 90 0.59 3.06 -4.49
CA ARG A 90 0.39 1.61 -4.53
C ARG A 90 0.04 1.06 -3.16
N ARG A 91 0.86 1.32 -2.16
CA ARG A 91 0.67 0.84 -0.78
C ARG A 91 -0.58 1.42 -0.14
N ARG A 92 -0.84 2.72 -0.33
CA ARG A 92 -2.06 3.36 0.19
C ARG A 92 -3.33 2.78 -0.44
N SER A 93 -3.25 2.36 -1.71
CA SER A 93 -4.34 1.62 -2.36
C SER A 93 -4.59 0.26 -1.73
N VAL A 94 -3.53 -0.48 -1.40
CA VAL A 94 -3.64 -1.76 -0.68
C VAL A 94 -4.30 -1.57 0.69
N LEU A 95 -3.91 -0.53 1.43
CA LEU A 95 -4.48 -0.19 2.74
C LEU A 95 -5.96 0.22 2.64
N GLN A 96 -6.36 0.96 1.60
CA GLN A 96 -7.76 1.32 1.34
C GLN A 96 -8.61 0.09 0.98
N ILE A 97 -8.09 -0.79 0.13
CA ILE A 97 -8.79 -2.02 -0.28
C ILE A 97 -8.97 -2.96 0.91
N LEU A 98 -7.98 -3.04 1.80
CA LEU A 98 -8.12 -3.79 3.04
C LEU A 98 -9.34 -3.30 3.83
N ASP A 99 -9.43 -2.00 4.06
CA ASP A 99 -10.52 -1.36 4.82
C ASP A 99 -11.90 -1.60 4.19
N ASP A 100 -12.01 -1.24 2.91
CA ASP A 100 -13.29 -1.21 2.21
C ASP A 100 -13.82 -2.61 1.90
N ALA A 101 -12.91 -3.55 1.58
CA ALA A 101 -13.30 -4.82 0.99
C ALA A 101 -13.08 -6.03 1.90
N PHE A 102 -12.21 -6.00 2.91
CA PHE A 102 -11.83 -7.23 3.62
C PHE A 102 -11.91 -7.14 5.15
N ALA A 103 -11.24 -6.17 5.75
CA ALA A 103 -11.07 -6.07 7.19
C ALA A 103 -10.98 -4.59 7.58
N PRO A 104 -12.10 -4.00 8.05
CA PRO A 104 -12.14 -2.61 8.46
C PRO A 104 -11.06 -2.28 9.51
N TRP A 105 -10.42 -1.12 9.39
CA TRP A 105 -9.32 -0.71 10.27
C TRP A 105 -9.70 -0.68 11.74
N ASP A 106 -10.92 -0.23 12.05
CA ASP A 106 -11.47 -0.23 13.41
C ASP A 106 -11.54 -1.62 14.06
N GLN A 107 -11.52 -2.68 13.25
CA GLN A 107 -11.44 -4.04 13.73
C GLN A 107 -10.01 -4.50 13.92
N VAL A 108 -9.09 -4.22 13.00
CA VAL A 108 -7.77 -4.89 12.94
C VAL A 108 -6.60 -4.07 13.45
N ALA A 109 -6.75 -2.75 13.58
CA ALA A 109 -5.66 -1.86 13.94
C ALA A 109 -5.99 -1.01 15.18
N PRO A 110 -4.98 -0.63 15.98
CA PRO A 110 -5.15 0.32 17.07
C PRO A 110 -5.36 1.74 16.52
N GLU A 111 -5.80 2.67 17.38
CA GLU A 111 -6.08 4.05 16.99
C GLU A 111 -4.91 4.80 16.34
N PRO A 112 -3.66 4.73 16.84
CA PRO A 112 -2.53 5.43 16.21
C PRO A 112 -2.28 5.02 14.76
N ASP A 113 -2.43 3.74 14.43
CA ASP A 113 -2.27 3.23 13.06
C ASP A 113 -3.36 3.77 12.12
N ARG A 114 -4.51 4.20 12.65
CA ARG A 114 -5.58 4.84 11.86
C ARG A 114 -5.31 6.31 11.61
N GLU A 115 -4.77 7.01 12.60
CA GLU A 115 -4.32 8.41 12.44
C GLU A 115 -3.21 8.49 11.38
N GLU A 116 -2.30 7.51 11.34
CA GLU A 116 -1.24 7.41 10.33
C GLU A 116 -1.79 7.38 8.89
N LEU A 117 -2.98 6.81 8.63
CA LEU A 117 -3.59 6.84 7.30
C LEU A 117 -4.00 8.25 6.88
N GLU A 118 -4.49 9.06 7.82
CA GLU A 118 -4.83 10.46 7.55
C GLU A 118 -3.56 11.30 7.31
N GLU A 119 -2.49 11.02 8.06
CA GLU A 119 -1.17 11.65 7.87
C GLU A 119 -0.54 11.29 6.51
N ILE A 120 -0.67 10.03 6.06
CA ILE A 120 -0.24 9.61 4.72
C ILE A 120 -1.01 10.39 3.65
N ASP A 121 -2.34 10.53 3.81
CA ASP A 121 -3.18 11.30 2.88
C ASP A 121 -2.75 12.77 2.83
N GLU A 122 -2.49 13.38 3.98
CA GLU A 122 -1.99 14.77 4.07
C GLU A 122 -0.63 14.92 3.39
N THR A 123 0.32 14.06 3.72
CA THR A 123 1.67 14.05 3.14
C THR A 123 1.62 13.91 1.61
N LEU A 124 0.79 13.00 1.10
CA LEU A 124 0.58 12.83 -0.34
C LEU A 124 0.01 14.09 -1.00
N ARG A 125 -0.90 14.82 -0.34
CA ARG A 125 -1.39 16.11 -0.85
C ARG A 125 -0.26 17.13 -0.92
N GLU A 126 0.52 17.26 0.16
CA GLU A 126 1.59 18.24 0.26
C GLU A 126 2.68 18.06 -0.82
N VAL A 127 3.05 16.81 -1.09
CA VAL A 127 4.12 16.50 -2.06
C VAL A 127 3.61 16.38 -3.50
N SER A 128 2.30 16.24 -3.73
CA SER A 128 1.73 15.96 -5.06
C SER A 128 2.04 17.03 -6.11
N ASP A 129 2.03 18.32 -5.76
CA ASP A 129 2.31 19.39 -6.73
C ASP A 129 3.74 19.32 -7.30
N GLU A 130 4.66 18.69 -6.57
CA GLU A 130 6.08 18.57 -6.92
C GLU A 130 6.52 17.15 -7.28
N ALA A 131 5.69 16.14 -7.05
CA ALA A 131 6.01 14.76 -7.31
C ALA A 131 6.31 14.50 -8.79
N PRO A 132 7.22 13.57 -9.13
CA PRO A 132 7.32 13.06 -10.49
C PRO A 132 5.95 12.55 -10.95
N PRO A 133 5.48 12.95 -12.15
CA PRO A 133 4.18 12.53 -12.63
C PRO A 133 4.15 11.01 -12.79
N VAL A 134 3.04 10.40 -12.37
CA VAL A 134 2.74 9.00 -12.65
C VAL A 134 2.08 8.96 -14.03
N PRO A 135 2.68 8.29 -15.03
CA PRO A 135 2.09 8.14 -16.36
C PRO A 135 0.73 7.47 -16.28
N GLU A 136 -0.21 7.87 -17.13
CA GLU A 136 -1.57 7.32 -17.08
C GLU A 136 -1.62 5.82 -17.40
N GLU A 137 -0.68 5.33 -18.22
CA GLU A 137 -0.48 3.90 -18.47
C GLU A 137 -0.04 3.10 -17.23
N ASP A 138 0.57 3.76 -16.25
CA ASP A 138 1.03 3.15 -15.00
C ASP A 138 -0.05 3.18 -13.90
N ILE A 139 -1.15 3.93 -14.10
CA ILE A 139 -2.28 3.98 -13.17
C ILE A 139 -3.16 2.75 -13.40
N PRO A 140 -3.33 1.87 -12.39
CA PRO A 140 -4.16 0.68 -12.58
C PRO A 140 -5.63 1.03 -12.86
N SER A 141 -6.15 0.60 -14.01
CA SER A 141 -7.49 0.94 -14.52
C SER A 141 -8.66 0.40 -13.68
N TRP A 142 -8.40 -0.58 -12.83
CA TRP A 142 -9.38 -1.19 -11.92
C TRP A 142 -9.52 -0.44 -10.60
N LEU A 143 -8.66 0.55 -10.33
CA LEU A 143 -8.72 1.31 -9.09
C LEU A 143 -9.89 2.30 -9.08
N PRO A 144 -10.65 2.39 -7.97
CA PRO A 144 -11.71 3.38 -7.82
C PRO A 144 -11.19 4.83 -7.86
N ASP A 145 -12.07 5.77 -8.21
CA ASP A 145 -11.78 7.21 -8.18
C ASP A 145 -11.45 7.73 -6.77
N SER A 146 -11.87 7.02 -5.71
CA SER A 146 -11.50 7.34 -4.32
C SER A 146 -9.99 7.22 -4.08
N HIS A 147 -9.25 6.54 -4.95
CA HIS A 147 -7.79 6.46 -4.93
C HIS A 147 -7.17 7.66 -5.66
N TRP A 148 -7.56 8.86 -5.22
CA TRP A 148 -7.28 10.13 -5.88
C TRP A 148 -5.77 10.44 -6.00
N TRP A 149 -4.95 9.90 -5.11
CA TRP A 149 -3.49 10.10 -5.07
C TRP A 149 -2.79 9.80 -6.40
N TRP A 150 -3.25 8.79 -7.15
CA TRP A 150 -2.67 8.44 -8.44
C TRP A 150 -2.76 9.56 -9.48
N ARG A 151 -3.77 10.42 -9.34
CA ARG A 151 -4.07 11.53 -10.26
C ARG A 151 -3.80 12.90 -9.62
N ALA A 152 -3.20 12.92 -8.43
CA ALA A 152 -2.87 14.14 -7.71
C ALA A 152 -1.71 14.92 -8.34
N PRO A 153 -0.63 14.28 -8.86
CA PRO A 153 0.49 15.02 -9.43
C PRO A 153 0.07 15.95 -10.55
N ARG A 154 0.34 17.25 -10.37
CA ARG A 154 -0.06 18.28 -11.34
C ARG A 154 1.02 18.63 -12.35
N LYS A 155 2.28 18.36 -12.04
CA LYS A 155 3.44 18.67 -12.90
C LYS A 155 3.61 17.61 -14.00
N GLN A 156 2.68 17.63 -14.96
CA GLN A 156 2.67 16.72 -16.10
C GLN A 156 3.68 17.10 -17.21
N ASP A 157 4.29 18.28 -17.12
CA ASP A 157 5.27 18.82 -18.06
C ASP A 157 6.73 18.63 -17.60
N MET A 158 6.98 17.83 -16.56
CA MET A 158 8.32 17.49 -16.10
C MET A 158 9.12 16.83 -17.23
N SER A 159 10.32 17.36 -17.51
CA SER A 159 11.20 16.76 -18.52
C SER A 159 11.59 15.33 -18.13
N GLN A 160 11.85 14.47 -19.11
CA GLN A 160 12.30 13.09 -18.85
C GLN A 160 13.60 13.07 -18.04
N GLU A 161 14.54 13.98 -18.32
CA GLU A 161 15.79 14.11 -17.59
C GLU A 161 15.57 14.49 -16.11
N GLU A 162 14.71 15.48 -15.84
CA GLU A 162 14.35 15.86 -14.46
C GLU A 162 13.67 14.70 -13.72
N ARG A 163 12.76 13.98 -14.41
CA ARG A 163 12.08 12.81 -13.85
C ARG A 163 13.07 11.70 -13.50
N GLU A 164 13.96 11.34 -14.42
CA GLU A 164 14.99 10.31 -14.20
C GLU A 164 15.96 10.71 -13.08
N SER A 165 16.35 11.98 -12.99
CA SER A 165 17.20 12.49 -11.91
C SER A 165 16.56 12.32 -10.54
N ARG A 166 15.27 12.64 -10.39
CA ARG A 166 14.53 12.49 -9.14
C ARG A 166 14.30 11.03 -8.76
N LEU A 167 13.95 10.19 -9.72
CA LEU A 167 13.73 8.77 -9.49
C LEU A 167 15.01 8.01 -9.13
N ASN A 168 16.17 8.50 -9.58
CA ASN A 168 17.48 7.92 -9.29
C ASN A 168 18.29 8.79 -8.31
N TYR A 169 17.63 9.65 -7.52
CA TYR A 169 18.30 10.64 -6.67
C TYR A 169 19.40 10.02 -5.79
N ASP A 170 19.13 8.89 -5.13
CA ASP A 170 20.10 8.20 -4.27
C ASP A 170 21.35 7.70 -5.05
N GLN A 171 21.21 7.41 -6.35
CA GLN A 171 22.36 7.04 -7.20
C GLN A 171 23.18 8.26 -7.62
N TYR A 172 22.53 9.42 -7.81
CA TYR A 172 23.19 10.66 -8.20
C TYR A 172 23.88 11.36 -7.01
N ASP A 173 23.28 11.36 -5.82
CA ASP A 173 23.87 11.91 -4.58
C ASP A 173 25.16 11.13 -4.18
N GLY A 174 25.15 9.81 -4.40
CA GLY A 174 26.33 8.96 -4.23
C GLY A 174 27.47 9.22 -5.24
N LEU A 175 27.18 9.83 -6.39
CA LEU A 175 28.17 10.19 -7.40
C LEU A 175 28.75 11.59 -7.19
N GLU A 176 27.97 12.55 -6.66
CA GLU A 176 28.45 13.89 -6.34
C GLU A 176 29.42 13.92 -5.15
N THR A 177 29.33 12.94 -4.25
CA THR A 177 30.23 12.81 -3.08
C THR A 177 31.59 12.17 -3.38
N LEU A 178 31.81 11.71 -4.63
CA LEU A 178 33.05 11.06 -5.09
C LEU A 178 33.85 11.88 -6.12
N GLY A 179 33.40 13.10 -6.45
CA GLY A 179 34.08 14.05 -7.35
C GLY A 179 34.87 15.12 -6.60
#